data_AF-A0A7L2B9N3-F1
#
_entry.id   AF-A0A7L2B9N3-F1
#
_cell.length_a   1.000
_cell.length_b   1.000
_cell.length_c   1.000
_cell.angle_alpha   90.00
_cell.angle_beta   90.00
_cell.angle_gamma   90.00
#
_symmetry.space_group_name_H-M   'P 1'
#
loop_
_entity.id
_entity.type
_entity.pdbx_description
1 polymer ?
#
loop_
_entity_poly.entity_id
_entity_poly.type
_entity_poly.pdbx_seq_one_letter_code
_entity_poly.pdbx_strand_id
1 'polypeptide(L)'
;MVQLHSYVPASSTPQKLANWGHLNRKVLSKLNFSIPEDVIRQVVQCQPGTVEQVLLLLWQKIEEKQKQSKAVPAPGQELGTRAAPGEISYLESPRA
;
A
#
# COMPACT_ATOMS: atom_id res chain seq x y z
N MET A 1 -2.32 1.09 11.84
CA MET A 1 -3.43 0.19 12.24
C MET A 1 -4.76 0.90 12.11
N VAL A 2 -5.82 0.18 11.72
CA VAL A 2 -7.22 0.68 11.73
C VAL A 2 -7.78 0.43 13.14
N GLN A 3 -8.37 1.45 13.76
CA GLN A 3 -8.97 1.30 15.09
C GLN A 3 -10.43 0.84 14.98
N LEU A 4 -10.67 -0.44 15.28
CA LEU A 4 -11.98 -1.08 15.15
C LEU A 4 -13.05 -0.53 16.11
N HIS A 5 -12.65 0.02 17.26
CA HIS A 5 -13.58 0.61 18.23
C HIS A 5 -14.36 1.83 17.71
N SER A 6 -13.98 2.39 16.55
CA SER A 6 -14.68 3.51 15.91
C SER A 6 -15.83 3.05 15.00
N TYR A 7 -16.02 1.75 14.83
CA TYR A 7 -17.07 1.17 14.00
C TYR A 7 -18.02 0.36 14.88
N VAL A 8 -19.06 1.03 15.36
CA VAL A 8 -20.13 0.33 16.11
C VAL A 8 -20.92 -0.52 15.11
N PRO A 9 -21.09 -1.84 15.34
CA PRO A 9 -21.96 -2.67 14.51
C PRO A 9 -23.38 -2.12 14.62
N ALA A 10 -23.93 -1.67 13.50
CA ALA A 10 -25.22 -0.99 13.48
C ALA A 10 -26.07 -1.49 12.31
N SER A 11 -27.33 -1.81 12.62
CA SER A 11 -28.36 -2.10 11.62
C SER A 11 -28.96 -0.83 11.01
N SER A 12 -28.83 0.31 11.69
CA SER A 12 -29.42 1.59 11.32
C SER A 12 -28.69 2.28 10.15
N THR A 13 -29.42 2.66 9.11
CA THR A 13 -28.91 3.32 7.89
C THR A 13 -28.09 4.59 8.17
N PRO A 14 -28.53 5.55 9.02
CA PRO A 14 -27.72 6.71 9.37
C PRO A 14 -26.37 6.35 10.01
N GLN A 15 -26.34 5.32 10.87
CA GLN A 15 -25.11 4.89 11.52
C GLN A 15 -24.16 4.21 10.53
N LYS A 16 -24.70 3.42 9.58
CA LYS A 16 -23.91 2.86 8.47
C LYS A 16 -23.29 3.97 7.61
N LEU A 17 -24.04 5.03 7.29
CA LEU A 17 -23.51 6.19 6.54
C LEU A 17 -22.38 6.88 7.31
N ALA A 18 -22.56 7.13 8.60
CA ALA A 18 -21.51 7.70 9.44
C ALA A 18 -20.26 6.82 9.46
N ASN A 19 -20.42 5.50 9.67
CA ASN A 19 -19.32 4.53 9.67
C ASN A 19 -18.56 4.54 8.33
N TRP A 20 -19.25 4.51 7.20
CA TRP A 20 -18.63 4.60 5.87
C TRP A 20 -17.92 5.93 5.64
N GLY A 21 -18.51 7.05 6.08
CA GLY A 21 -17.86 8.36 6.03
C GLY A 21 -16.60 8.45 6.90
N HIS A 22 -16.57 7.76 8.04
CA HIS A 22 -15.37 7.62 8.87
C HIS A 22 -14.30 6.75 8.19
N LEU A 23 -14.68 5.61 7.62
CA LEU A 23 -13.79 4.73 6.86
C LEU A 23 -13.12 5.47 5.69
N ASN A 24 -13.93 6.21 4.92
CA ASN A 24 -13.47 6.97 3.77
C ASN A 24 -12.41 8.00 4.18
N ARG A 25 -12.67 8.78 5.23
CA ARG A 25 -11.76 9.84 5.70
C ARG A 25 -10.53 9.34 6.42
N LYS A 26 -10.60 8.24 7.18
CA LYS A 26 -9.48 7.79 8.05
C LYS A 26 -8.62 6.69 7.45
N VAL A 27 -9.21 5.85 6.60
CA VAL A 27 -8.55 4.64 6.07
C VAL A 27 -8.31 4.79 4.57
N LEU A 28 -9.36 5.05 3.80
CA LEU A 28 -9.25 5.11 2.33
C LEU A 28 -8.39 6.30 1.87
N SER A 29 -8.49 7.44 2.56
CA SER A 29 -7.64 8.61 2.31
C SER A 29 -6.13 8.31 2.36
N LYS A 30 -5.70 7.37 3.21
CA LYS A 30 -4.29 6.94 3.31
C LYS A 30 -3.82 6.15 2.09
N LEU A 31 -4.76 5.57 1.36
CA LEU A 31 -4.53 4.88 0.09
C LEU A 31 -4.69 5.80 -1.12
N ASN A 32 -4.89 7.11 -0.91
CA ASN A 32 -5.29 8.07 -1.95
C ASN A 32 -6.56 7.63 -2.68
N PHE A 33 -7.47 6.97 -1.97
CA PHE A 33 -8.75 6.50 -2.48
C PHE A 33 -9.88 7.23 -1.73
N SER A 34 -10.88 7.71 -2.47
CA SER A 34 -12.03 8.39 -1.90
C SER A 34 -13.30 7.92 -2.60
N ILE A 35 -14.28 7.50 -1.81
CA ILE A 35 -15.59 7.07 -2.30
C ILE A 35 -16.55 8.27 -2.26
N PRO A 36 -17.26 8.60 -3.35
CA PRO A 36 -18.30 9.63 -3.35
C PRO A 36 -19.44 9.30 -2.39
N GLU A 37 -20.09 10.33 -1.85
CA GLU A 37 -21.19 10.14 -0.90
C GLU A 37 -22.38 9.37 -1.50
N ASP A 38 -22.68 9.60 -2.78
CA ASP A 38 -23.74 8.87 -3.49
C ASP A 38 -23.46 7.37 -3.57
N VAL A 39 -22.20 7.00 -3.81
CA VAL A 39 -21.78 5.59 -3.83
C VAL A 39 -21.87 4.99 -2.43
N ILE A 40 -21.47 5.73 -1.40
CA ILE A 40 -21.64 5.31 0.00
C ILE A 40 -23.12 5.05 0.32
N ARG A 41 -24.03 5.92 -0.15
CA ARG A 41 -25.48 5.75 0.03
C ARG A 41 -25.98 4.48 -0.65
N GLN A 42 -25.55 4.22 -1.88
CA GLN A 42 -25.89 3.00 -2.62
C GLN A 42 -25.38 1.73 -1.89
N VAL A 43 -24.15 1.77 -1.36
CA VAL A 43 -23.60 0.66 -0.56
C VAL A 43 -24.42 0.42 0.71
N VAL A 44 -24.81 1.48 1.41
CA VAL A 44 -25.64 1.38 2.62
C VAL A 44 -27.05 0.83 2.32
N GLN A 45 -27.57 1.12 1.12
CA GLN A 45 -28.85 0.60 0.62
C GLN A 45 -28.76 -0.84 0.06
N CYS A 46 -27.58 -1.47 0.13
CA CYS A 46 -27.33 -2.79 -0.44
C CYS A 46 -27.61 -2.86 -1.96
N GLN A 47 -27.32 -1.78 -2.69
CA GLN A 47 -27.46 -1.76 -4.15
C GLN A 47 -26.55 -2.82 -4.77
N PRO A 48 -27.11 -3.79 -5.53
CA PRO A 48 -26.32 -4.87 -6.11
C PRO A 48 -25.23 -4.32 -7.05
N GLY A 49 -24.04 -4.92 -6.99
CA GLY A 49 -22.90 -4.54 -7.82
C GLY A 49 -22.12 -3.31 -7.34
N THR A 50 -22.66 -2.50 -6.42
CA THR A 50 -21.98 -1.27 -5.98
C THR A 50 -20.86 -1.58 -5.01
N VAL A 51 -21.10 -2.47 -4.04
CA VAL A 51 -20.07 -2.86 -3.06
C VAL A 51 -18.94 -3.62 -3.74
N GLU A 52 -19.25 -4.45 -4.73
CA GLU A 52 -18.29 -5.22 -5.52
C GLU A 52 -17.37 -4.29 -6.32
N GLN A 53 -17.92 -3.27 -6.97
CA GLN A 53 -17.12 -2.25 -7.67
C GLN A 53 -16.18 -1.52 -6.72
N VAL A 54 -16.66 -1.11 -5.54
CA VAL A 54 -15.82 -0.46 -4.52
C VAL A 54 -14.69 -1.39 -4.08
N LEU A 55 -14.99 -2.67 -3.84
CA LEU A 55 -14.00 -3.65 -3.40
C LEU A 55 -12.94 -3.92 -4.48
N LEU A 56 -13.32 -4.03 -5.75
CA LEU A 56 -12.40 -4.22 -6.86
C LEU A 56 -11.42 -3.04 -6.99
N LEU A 57 -11.93 -1.81 -6.98
CA LEU A 57 -11.09 -0.60 -7.04
C LEU A 57 -10.16 -0.49 -5.83
N LEU A 58 -10.66 -0.83 -4.64
CA LEU A 58 -9.87 -0.84 -3.43
C LEU A 58 -8.72 -1.86 -3.49
N TRP A 59 -8.98 -3.06 -4.01
CA TRP A 59 -7.96 -4.09 -4.20
C TRP A 59 -6.82 -3.61 -5.10
N GLN A 60 -7.15 -3.02 -6.26
CA GLN A 60 -6.15 -2.46 -7.17
C GLN A 60 -5.30 -1.39 -6.49
N LYS A 61 -5.91 -0.49 -5.71
CA LYS A 61 -5.19 0.56 -4.97
C LYS A 61 -4.25 0.00 -3.92
N ILE A 62 -4.63 -1.07 -3.24
CA ILE A 62 -3.78 -1.74 -2.25
C ILE A 62 -2.57 -2.40 -2.96
N GLU A 63 -2.79 -3.09 -4.08
CA GLU A 63 -1.70 -3.71 -4.85
C GLU A 63 -0.70 -2.68 -5.38
N GLU A 64 -1.18 -1.55 -5.91
CA GLU A 64 -0.33 -0.43 -6.35
C GLU A 64 0.57 0.07 -5.22
N LYS A 65 0.00 0.29 -4.03
CA LYS A 65 0.74 0.76 -2.85
C LYS A 65 1.76 -0.28 -2.35
N GLN A 66 1.40 -1.57 -2.38
CA GLN A 66 2.32 -2.65 -1.99
C GLN A 66 3.51 -2.77 -2.95
N LYS A 67 3.29 -2.59 -4.26
CA LYS A 67 4.37 -2.56 -5.26
C LYS A 67 5.32 -1.37 -5.05
N GLN A 68 4.77 -0.19 -4.76
CA GLN A 68 5.59 1.01 -4.48
C GLN A 68 6.45 0.84 -3.22
N SER A 69 5.94 0.23 -2.16
CA SER A 69 6.71 -0.02 -0.93
C SER A 69 7.86 -1.02 -1.13
N LYS A 70 7.77 -1.95 -2.10
CA LYS A 70 8.87 -2.86 -2.45
C LYS A 70 9.91 -2.25 -3.39
N ALA A 71 9.60 -1.11 -4.02
CA ALA A 71 10.43 -0.52 -5.06
C ALA A 71 11.40 0.56 -4.56
N VAL A 72 11.56 0.77 -3.24
CA VAL A 72 12.66 1.58 -2.70
C VAL A 72 13.94 0.76 -2.81
N PRO A 73 14.87 1.07 -3.74
CA PRO A 73 16.20 0.50 -3.67
C PRO A 73 16.87 1.11 -2.45
N ALA A 74 17.52 0.28 -1.63
CA ALA A 74 18.39 0.76 -0.56
C ALA A 74 19.35 1.84 -1.12
N PRO A 75 19.61 2.94 -0.40
CA PRO A 75 20.64 3.89 -0.82
C PRO A 75 21.96 3.14 -0.90
N GLY A 76 22.54 3.17 -2.10
CA GLY A 76 23.66 2.36 -2.51
C GLY A 76 24.89 2.57 -1.65
N GLN A 77 25.55 1.44 -1.40
CA GLN A 77 26.95 1.34 -1.01
C GLN A 77 27.81 2.05 -2.07
N GLU A 78 28.49 3.11 -1.63
CA GLU A 78 29.91 3.40 -1.87
C GLU A 78 30.44 2.99 -3.26
N LEU A 79 30.46 3.96 -4.18
CA LEU A 79 31.14 3.90 -5.47
C LEU A 79 32.66 3.78 -5.27
N GLY A 80 33.17 2.55 -5.13
CA GLY A 80 34.59 2.23 -5.11
C GLY A 80 35.19 2.06 -6.50
N THR A 81 35.81 3.12 -7.00
CA THR A 81 36.94 3.20 -7.95
C THR A 81 37.13 2.05 -8.97
N ARG A 82 36.79 2.31 -10.23
CA ARG A 82 37.30 1.56 -11.39
C ARG A 82 38.50 2.28 -11.99
N ALA A 83 39.70 1.76 -11.79
CA ALA A 83 40.87 2.03 -12.63
C ALA A 83 41.63 0.71 -12.85
N ALA A 84 41.59 0.20 -14.07
CA ALA A 84 42.42 -0.91 -14.58
C ALA A 84 43.74 -0.33 -15.14
N PRO A 85 44.65 -1.10 -15.78
CA PRO A 85 45.02 -2.52 -15.67
C PRO A 85 46.54 -2.70 -15.42
N GLY A 86 47.00 -3.87 -14.96
CA GLY A 86 48.45 -4.15 -14.89
C GLY A 86 48.80 -5.51 -14.30
N GLU A 87 48.98 -6.49 -15.19
CA GLU A 87 50.07 -7.48 -15.21
C GLU A 87 50.30 -8.42 -13.99
N ILE A 88 50.05 -9.73 -14.22
CA ILE A 88 50.95 -10.90 -14.00
C ILE A 88 51.71 -10.92 -12.65
N SER A 89 51.56 -11.89 -11.73
CA SER A 89 51.95 -13.29 -11.90
C SER A 89 51.58 -14.15 -10.68
N TYR A 90 51.50 -15.45 -10.93
CA TYR A 90 51.30 -16.55 -10.00
C TYR A 90 52.53 -16.87 -9.13
N LEU A 91 52.22 -17.49 -7.97
CA LEU A 91 52.97 -18.53 -7.24
C LEU A 91 54.18 -18.15 -6.34
N GLU A 92 53.97 -18.46 -5.07
CA GLU A 92 54.84 -19.28 -4.19
C GLU A 92 56.15 -18.68 -3.65
N SER A 93 56.16 -18.42 -2.33
CA SER A 93 57.34 -18.65 -1.50
C SER A 93 56.97 -18.70 0.00
N PRO A 94 57.11 -19.85 0.67
CA PRO A 94 57.38 -19.89 2.10
C PRO A 94 58.86 -20.23 2.33
N ARG A 95 59.60 -19.34 3.00
CA ARG A 95 60.98 -19.57 3.42
C ARG A 95 61.08 -19.49 4.95
N ALA A 96 61.35 -20.62 5.59
CA ALA A 96 62.27 -20.80 6.72
C ALA A 96 62.48 -22.29 6.93
#